data_AF-A0A7C5WY27-F1
#
_entry.id   AF-A0A7C5WY27-F1
#
_cell.length_a   1.000
_cell.length_b   1.000
_cell.length_c   1.000
_cell.angle_alpha   90.00
_cell.angle_beta   90.00
_cell.angle_gamma   90.00
#
_symmetry.space_group_name_H-M   'P 1'
#
loop_
_entity.id
_entity.type
_entity.pdbx_description
1 polymer ?
#
loop_
_entity_poly.entity_id
_entity_poly.type
_entity_poly.pdbx_seq_one_letter_code
_entity_poly.pdbx_strand_id
1 'polypeptide(L)' 'MMKIRCPYCGFEGEPKDYFLLYEAVVNVVLFKPMEEGRERPPLLICPKCGKAFPSGDFYGKIREKIVRKQ' A
#
# COMPACT_ATOMS: atom_id res chain seq x y z
N MET A 1 -11.33 -12.85 -14.16
CA MET A 1 -10.55 -11.63 -13.81
C MET A 1 -10.79 -11.32 -12.35
N MET A 2 -9.74 -11.05 -11.57
CA MET A 2 -9.87 -10.65 -10.17
C MET A 2 -10.41 -9.21 -10.10
N LYS A 3 -11.54 -9.02 -9.41
CA LYS A 3 -12.08 -7.71 -9.10
C LYS A 3 -11.46 -7.19 -7.79
N ILE A 4 -11.18 -5.90 -7.74
CA ILE A 4 -10.71 -5.21 -6.54
C ILE A 4 -11.85 -4.38 -5.99
N ARG A 5 -12.14 -4.56 -4.71
CA ARG A 5 -13.15 -3.79 -3.98
C ARG A 5 -12.49 -2.70 -3.13
N CYS A 6 -12.89 -1.46 -3.33
CA CYS A 6 -12.46 -0.35 -2.49
C CYS A 6 -13.01 -0.52 -1.07
N PRO A 7 -12.14 -0.55 -0.02
CA PRO A 7 -12.58 -0.74 1.36
C PRO A 7 -13.32 0.47 1.94
N TYR A 8 -13.27 1.62 1.26
CA TYR A 8 -13.86 2.86 1.77
C TYR A 8 -15.24 3.20 1.20
N CYS A 9 -15.47 2.93 -0.09
CA CYS A 9 -16.73 3.27 -0.76
C CYS A 9 -17.44 2.06 -1.39
N GLY A 10 -16.82 0.88 -1.35
CA GLY A 10 -17.40 -0.35 -1.88
C GLY A 10 -17.37 -0.50 -3.41
N PHE A 11 -16.80 0.47 -4.15
CA PHE A 11 -16.61 0.35 -5.60
C PHE A 11 -15.86 -0.93 -5.97
N GLU A 12 -16.36 -1.67 -6.95
CA GLU A 12 -15.71 -2.85 -7.52
C GLU A 12 -15.27 -2.55 -8.95
N GLY A 13 -14.00 -2.79 -9.23
CA GLY A 13 -13.40 -2.55 -10.55
C GLY A 13 -12.30 -3.54 -10.88
N GLU A 14 -11.85 -3.53 -12.12
CA GLU A 14 -10.66 -4.24 -12.57
C GLU A 14 -9.40 -3.49 -12.11
N PRO A 15 -8.23 -4.16 -11.99
CA PRO A 15 -6.99 -3.51 -11.58
C PRO A 15 -6.62 -2.28 -12.40
N LYS A 16 -6.94 -2.27 -13.71
CA LYS A 16 -6.69 -1.15 -14.62
C LYS A 16 -7.52 0.10 -14.33
N ASP A 17 -8.62 -0.05 -13.59
CA ASP A 17 -9.51 1.06 -13.23
C ASP A 17 -8.94 1.89 -12.06
N TYR A 18 -7.93 1.38 -11.36
CA TYR A 18 -7.29 2.04 -10.23
C TYR A 18 -5.98 2.69 -10.65
N PHE A 19 -5.64 3.82 -10.01
CA PHE A 19 -4.31 4.41 -10.16
C PHE A 19 -3.34 3.77 -9.17
N LEU A 20 -2.08 3.64 -9.58
CA LEU A 20 -1.02 3.11 -8.74
C LEU A 20 -0.19 4.26 -8.16
N LEU A 21 0.01 4.23 -6.85
CA LEU A 21 0.82 5.21 -6.12
C LEU A 21 2.00 4.49 -5.46
N TYR A 22 3.20 4.91 -5.84
CA TYR A 22 4.45 4.50 -5.19
C TYR A 22 4.93 5.63 -4.29
N GLU A 23 5.13 5.32 -3.01
CA GLU A 23 5.80 6.24 -2.10
C GLU A 23 7.32 6.06 -2.24
N ALA A 24 8.02 7.14 -2.60
CA ALA A 24 9.47 7.22 -2.53
C ALA A 24 9.84 8.09 -1.33
N VAL A 25 10.64 7.55 -0.40
CA VAL A 25 11.09 8.26 0.79
C VAL A 25 12.61 8.28 0.84
N VAL A 26 13.15 9.45 1.15
CA VAL A 26 14.58 9.64 1.41
C VAL A 26 14.74 9.90 2.90
N ASN A 27 15.28 8.93 3.63
CA ASN A 27 15.65 9.12 5.02
C ASN A 27 17.01 9.81 5.07
N VAL A 28 17.17 10.81 5.93
CA VAL A 28 18.43 11.55 6.09
C VAL A 28 18.86 11.47 7.55
N VAL A 29 20.11 11.08 7.79
CA VAL A 29 20.73 11.12 9.11
C VAL A 29 21.93 12.06 9.05
N LEU A 30 21.88 13.12 9.85
CA LEU A 30 22.82 14.24 9.82
C LEU A 30 22.87 14.89 8.42
N PHE A 31 23.81 14.44 7.59
CA PHE A 31 24.10 14.96 6.25
C PHE A 31 24.23 13.85 5.20
N LYS A 32 23.81 12.61 5.52
CA LYS A 32 23.87 11.48 4.58
C LYS A 32 22.50 10.85 4.36
N PRO A 33 22.15 10.49 3.11
CA PRO A 33 21.00 9.65 2.85
C PRO A 33 21.22 8.27 3.49
N MET A 34 20.18 7.73 4.11
CA MET A 34 20.16 6.40 4.71
C MET A 34 19.15 5.56 3.95
N GLU A 35 19.52 4.30 3.65
CA GLU A 35 18.60 3.35 3.04
C GLU A 35 17.41 3.08 3.96
N GLU A 36 16.22 3.08 3.39
CA GLU A 36 15.01 2.68 4.09
C GLU A 36 14.96 1.15 4.18
N GLY A 37 15.17 0.59 5.37
CA GLY A 37 15.05 -0.87 5.60
C GLY A 37 13.61 -1.40 5.59
N ARG A 38 12.62 -0.55 5.29
CA ARG A 38 11.20 -0.90 5.28
C ARG A 38 10.70 -1.01 3.85
N GLU A 39 10.12 -2.14 3.53
CA GLU A 39 9.36 -2.31 2.29
C GLU A 39 8.04 -1.54 2.38
N ARG A 40 7.73 -0.72 1.36
CA ARG A 40 6.46 0.01 1.24
C ARG A 40 5.60 -0.64 0.15
N PRO A 41 4.34 -0.94 0.43
CA PRO A 41 3.48 -1.51 -0.59
C PRO A 41 3.11 -0.43 -1.61
N PRO A 42 2.97 -0.79 -2.90
CA PRO A 42 2.24 0.05 -3.81
C PRO A 42 0.80 0.22 -3.34
N LEU A 43 0.31 1.46 -3.37
CA LEU A 43 -1.05 1.81 -3.03
C LEU A 43 -1.89 1.91 -4.30
N LEU A 44 -3.16 1.52 -4.22
CA LEU A 44 -4.19 1.75 -5.21
C LEU A 44 -5.03 2.95 -4.81
N ILE A 45 -5.24 3.88 -5.73
CA ILE A 45 -6.16 5.00 -5.55
C ILE A 45 -7.48 4.64 -6.21
N CYS A 46 -8.56 4.68 -5.43
CA CYS A 46 -9.91 4.44 -5.94
C CYS A 46 -10.34 5.59 -6.88
N PRO A 47 -10.79 5.30 -8.12
CA PRO A 47 -11.24 6.34 -9.05
C PRO A 47 -12.56 7.00 -8.62
N LYS A 48 -13.31 6.39 -7.69
CA LYS A 48 -14.60 6.92 -7.20
C LYS A 48 -14.48 7.83 -6.00
N CYS A 49 -13.69 7.45 -4.99
CA CYS A 49 -13.59 8.20 -3.73
C CYS A 49 -12.22 8.87 -3.51
N GLY A 50 -11.24 8.64 -4.39
CA GLY A 50 -9.90 9.23 -4.32
C GLY A 50 -9.02 8.72 -3.17
N LYS A 51 -9.52 7.82 -2.32
CA LYS A 51 -8.74 7.27 -1.19
C LYS A 51 -7.77 6.21 -1.68
N ALA A 52 -6.56 6.22 -1.12
CA ALA A 52 -5.51 5.25 -1.36
C ALA A 52 -5.59 4.08 -0.35
N PHE A 53 -5.35 2.85 -0.80
CA PHE A 53 -5.26 1.64 0.03
C PHE A 53 -4.27 0.64 -0.58
N PRO A 54 -3.66 -0.28 0.19
CA PRO A 54 -2.71 -1.24 -0.37
C PRO A 54 -3.31 -2.14 -1.45
N SER A 55 -2.52 -2.49 -2.45
CA SER A 55 -2.93 -3.37 -3.56
C SER A 55 -3.17 -4.84 -3.20
N GLY A 56 -3.02 -5.21 -1.93
CA GLY A 56 -3.27 -6.55 -1.40
C GLY A 56 -3.27 -6.56 0.14
N ASP A 57 -3.25 -7.76 0.73
CA ASP A 57 -3.24 -7.94 2.19
C ASP A 57 -1.87 -7.65 2.84
N PHE A 58 -1.20 -6.59 2.37
CA PHE A 58 0.14 -6.22 2.82
C PHE A 58 0.19 -6.03 4.35
N TYR A 59 -0.83 -5.38 4.91
CA TYR A 59 -0.90 -5.20 6.35
C TYR A 59 -1.35 -6.46 7.11
N GLY A 60 -2.14 -7.36 6.52
CA GLY A 60 -2.43 -8.67 7.12
C GLY A 60 -1.17 -9.53 7.26
N LYS A 61 -0.35 -9.60 6.22
CA LYS A 61 0.96 -10.30 6.28
C LYS A 61 1.93 -9.69 7.29
N ILE A 62 1.92 -8.36 7.44
CA ILE A 62 2.72 -7.68 8.48
C ILE A 62 2.17 -8.01 9.88
N ARG A 63 0.85 -8.01 10.06
CA ARG A 63 0.21 -8.40 11.32
C ARG A 63 0.56 -9.83 11.72
N GLU A 64 0.51 -10.80 10.80
CA GLU A 64 0.91 -12.18 11.08
C GLU A 64 2.38 -12.30 11.51
N LYS A 65 3.29 -11.54 10.88
CA LYS A 65 4.71 -11.51 11.26
C LYS A 65 4.95 -10.89 12.65
N ILE A 66 4.15 -9.89 13.04
CA ILE A 66 4.23 -9.26 14.36
C ILE A 66 3.67 -10.20 15.44
N VAL A 67 2.54 -10.87 15.16
CA VAL A 67 1.91 -11.82 16.09
C VAL A 67 2.78 -13.05 16.32
N ARG A 68 3.46 -13.59 15.29
CA ARG A 68 4.39 -14.74 15.43
C ARG A 68 5.70 -14.45 16.17
N LYS A 69 6.00 -13.19 16.45
CA LYS A 69 7.24 -12.75 17.13
C LYS A 69 7.02 -12.41 18.62
N GLN A 70 5.79 -12.50 19.11
CA GLN A 70 5.44 -12.49 20.54
C GLN A 70 5.24 -13.92 21.02
#